data_AF-A0A2V8IX20-F1
#
_entry.id   AF-A0A2V8IX20-F1
#
_cell.length_a   1.000
_cell.length_b   1.000
_cell.length_c   1.000
_cell.angle_alpha   90.00
_cell.angle_beta   90.00
_cell.angle_gamma   90.00
#
_symmetry.space_group_name_H-M   'P 1'
#
loop_
_entity.id
_entity.type
_entity.pdbx_description
1 polymer ?
#
loop_
_entity_poly.entity_id
_entity_poly.type
_entity_poly.pdbx_seq_one_letter_code
_entity_poly.pdbx_strand_id
1 'polypeptide(L)'
;MKRTPKLTVRAHAKVNLDLRVLGVRSDGYHELRTVFQTIELHDTLVCAETPGPFTIRCRTPNVPLDASNLIWTSAAALWTALGRAGDVRDTTVAIDKKIPLEAGLGGGSADAAAALVALARLWGGAPMTLLRELSTTIGADVPFFLSGGTALGLVPRDRSSSLWRFHGRSVRVVRRRPRRGSARGARAAVAPRPVAEPRGADDQRSRAACRPAPSGDLRP
;
A
#
# COMPACT_ATOMS: atom_id res chain seq x y z
N MET A 1 22.49 -5.97 -33.34
CA MET A 1 21.27 -6.37 -32.60
C MET A 1 20.72 -5.15 -31.86
N LYS A 2 19.49 -4.71 -32.16
CA LYS A 2 18.84 -3.64 -31.36
C LYS A 2 18.54 -4.21 -29.97
N ARG A 3 18.96 -3.51 -28.91
CA ARG A 3 18.67 -3.93 -27.53
C ARG A 3 17.17 -3.77 -27.29
N THR A 4 16.52 -4.86 -26.92
CA THR A 4 15.11 -4.84 -26.52
C THR A 4 14.92 -4.00 -25.26
N PRO A 5 13.97 -3.05 -25.23
CA PRO A 5 13.69 -2.25 -24.04
C PRO A 5 13.38 -3.14 -22.83
N LYS A 6 14.05 -2.86 -21.71
CA LYS A 6 13.85 -3.57 -20.45
C LYS A 6 13.97 -2.63 -19.27
N LEU A 7 13.15 -2.87 -18.25
CA LEU A 7 13.17 -2.17 -16.97
C LEU A 7 13.27 -3.17 -15.83
N THR A 8 14.12 -2.85 -14.86
CA THR A 8 14.24 -3.62 -13.62
C THR A 8 13.78 -2.74 -12.46
N VAL A 9 12.81 -3.23 -11.68
CA VAL A 9 12.22 -2.51 -10.56
C VAL A 9 12.16 -3.38 -9.31
N ARG A 10 12.15 -2.75 -8.14
CA ARG A 10 12.02 -3.41 -6.84
C ARG A 10 10.61 -3.21 -6.31
N ALA A 11 9.97 -4.30 -5.91
CA ALA A 11 8.66 -4.31 -5.28
C ALA A 11 8.83 -4.52 -3.77
N HIS A 12 8.89 -3.44 -3.00
CA HIS A 12 9.14 -3.48 -1.56
C HIS A 12 7.91 -3.98 -0.79
N ALA A 13 8.11 -4.91 0.15
CA ALA A 13 7.09 -5.38 1.07
C ALA A 13 6.65 -4.29 2.04
N LYS A 14 5.55 -4.54 2.75
CA LYS A 14 5.08 -3.71 3.88
C LYS A 14 4.90 -4.50 5.16
N VAL A 15 4.78 -3.76 6.25
CA VAL A 15 4.23 -4.24 7.53
C VAL A 15 3.16 -3.26 8.03
N ASN A 16 2.25 -3.73 8.87
CA ASN A 16 1.32 -2.88 9.61
C ASN A 16 1.94 -2.61 11.00
N LEU A 17 2.34 -1.37 11.25
CA LEU A 17 2.86 -0.95 12.56
C LEU A 17 1.75 -0.75 13.60
N ASP A 18 0.53 -0.51 13.14
CA ASP A 18 -0.70 -0.48 13.94
C ASP A 18 -1.85 -0.98 13.05
N LEU A 19 -2.81 -1.70 13.61
CA LEU A 19 -4.04 -2.11 12.93
C LEU A 19 -5.17 -2.14 13.95
N ARG A 20 -6.17 -1.28 13.73
CA ARG A 20 -7.36 -1.16 14.58
C ARG A 20 -8.59 -1.44 13.75
N VAL A 21 -9.39 -2.39 14.22
CA VAL A 21 -10.76 -2.62 13.76
C VAL A 21 -11.66 -1.66 14.54
N LEU A 22 -12.26 -0.69 13.84
CA LEU A 22 -13.10 0.35 14.45
C LEU A 22 -14.56 -0.10 14.55
N GLY A 23 -14.99 -1.03 13.70
CA GLY A 23 -16.33 -1.59 13.71
C GLY A 23 -16.57 -2.55 12.55
N VAL A 24 -17.77 -3.13 12.52
CA VAL A 24 -18.27 -3.91 11.39
C VAL A 24 -19.18 -3.01 10.55
N ARG A 25 -19.02 -3.08 9.23
CA ARG A 25 -19.81 -2.38 8.22
C ARG A 25 -21.05 -3.19 7.89
N SER A 26 -22.04 -2.54 7.28
CA SER A 26 -23.29 -3.18 6.84
C SER A 26 -23.10 -4.25 5.76
N ASP A 27 -21.99 -4.20 5.02
CA ASP A 27 -21.62 -5.19 4.00
C ASP A 27 -20.76 -6.34 4.54
N GLY A 28 -20.62 -6.47 5.87
CA GLY A 28 -19.86 -7.54 6.51
C GLY A 28 -18.35 -7.32 6.56
N TYR A 29 -17.84 -6.21 5.99
CA TYR A 29 -16.43 -5.82 6.10
C TYR A 29 -16.15 -5.02 7.37
N HIS A 30 -14.88 -4.73 7.64
CA HIS A 30 -14.46 -3.95 8.80
C HIS A 30 -14.08 -2.52 8.41
N GLU A 31 -14.47 -1.58 9.26
CA GLU A 31 -13.84 -0.25 9.28
C GLU A 31 -12.46 -0.40 9.92
N LEU A 32 -11.42 0.04 9.20
CA LEU A 32 -10.03 -0.18 9.60
C LEU A 32 -9.26 1.14 9.66
N ARG A 33 -8.41 1.25 10.68
CA ARG A 33 -7.32 2.23 10.74
C ARG A 33 -6.00 1.48 10.88
N THR A 34 -5.03 1.79 10.03
CA THR A 34 -3.72 1.13 10.07
C THR A 34 -2.59 2.09 9.78
N VAL A 35 -1.39 1.81 10.28
CA VAL A 35 -0.17 2.49 9.85
C VAL A 35 0.66 1.49 9.05
N PHE A 36 0.78 1.70 7.75
CA PHE A 36 1.65 0.93 6.87
C PHE A 36 3.07 1.50 6.86
N GLN A 37 4.04 0.60 6.71
CA GLN A 37 5.44 0.92 6.50
C GLN A 37 6.02 -0.02 5.44
N THR A 38 6.58 0.53 4.35
CA THR A 38 7.39 -0.28 3.43
C THR A 38 8.72 -0.68 4.08
N ILE A 39 9.20 -1.88 3.80
CA ILE A 39 10.46 -2.39 4.36
C ILE A 39 11.46 -2.73 3.24
N GLU A 40 12.71 -2.98 3.60
CA GLU A 40 13.77 -3.25 2.62
C GLU A 40 13.58 -4.59 1.89
N LEU A 41 12.91 -5.57 2.50
CA LEU A 41 12.55 -6.83 1.83
C LEU A 41 11.73 -6.54 0.56
N HIS A 42 12.18 -7.04 -0.59
CA HIS A 42 11.54 -6.77 -1.87
C HIS A 42 11.68 -7.94 -2.84
N ASP A 43 10.71 -8.05 -3.74
CA ASP A 43 10.82 -8.82 -4.98
C ASP A 43 11.52 -7.96 -6.05
N THR A 44 12.13 -8.61 -7.05
CA THR A 44 12.70 -7.90 -8.21
C THR A 44 11.93 -8.30 -9.46
N LEU A 45 11.42 -7.30 -10.19
CA LEU A 45 10.73 -7.50 -11.45
C LEU A 45 11.62 -7.05 -12.60
N VAL A 46 11.66 -7.85 -13.66
CA VAL A 46 12.25 -7.48 -14.95
C VAL A 46 11.14 -7.50 -15.98
N CYS A 47 10.73 -6.31 -16.43
CA CYS A 47 9.74 -6.12 -17.49
C CYS A 47 10.49 -5.85 -18.79
N ALA A 48 10.29 -6.66 -19.81
CA ALA A 48 10.93 -6.50 -21.11
C ALA A 48 9.89 -6.60 -22.23
N GLU A 49 10.04 -5.76 -23.25
CA GLU A 49 9.30 -5.98 -24.50
C GLU A 49 9.73 -7.33 -25.07
N THR A 50 8.80 -8.17 -25.50
CA THR A 50 9.13 -9.48 -26.04
C THR A 50 7.99 -9.88 -26.96
N PRO A 51 8.21 -10.03 -28.27
CA PRO A 51 7.14 -10.35 -29.21
C PRO A 51 6.35 -11.60 -28.79
N GLY A 52 5.02 -11.54 -28.92
CA GLY A 52 4.14 -12.66 -28.60
C GLY A 52 3.20 -12.38 -27.41
N PRO A 53 2.66 -13.42 -26.75
CA PRO A 53 1.69 -13.23 -25.67
C PRO A 53 2.33 -12.61 -24.42
N PHE A 54 1.52 -11.90 -23.63
CA PHE A 54 1.97 -11.44 -22.32
C PHE A 54 2.30 -12.64 -21.44
N THR A 55 3.49 -12.64 -20.85
CA THR A 55 3.98 -13.78 -20.08
C THR A 55 4.53 -13.34 -18.74
N ILE A 56 4.09 -13.99 -17.66
CA ILE A 56 4.72 -13.88 -16.34
C ILE A 56 5.63 -15.09 -16.13
N ARG A 57 6.86 -14.85 -15.67
CA ARG A 57 7.83 -15.92 -15.36
C ARG A 57 8.27 -15.80 -13.91
N CYS A 58 8.12 -16.87 -13.14
CA CYS A 58 8.69 -16.97 -11.80
C CYS A 58 9.16 -18.40 -11.56
N ARG A 59 10.28 -18.56 -10.86
CA ARG A 59 10.79 -19.89 -10.46
C ARG A 59 10.24 -20.36 -9.12
N THR A 60 9.66 -19.45 -8.34
CA THR A 60 9.13 -19.77 -7.01
C THR A 60 7.81 -20.51 -7.16
N PRO A 61 7.65 -21.71 -6.54
CA PRO A 61 6.41 -22.47 -6.61
C PRO A 61 5.22 -21.68 -6.09
N ASN A 62 4.03 -22.01 -6.58
CA ASN A 62 2.75 -21.44 -6.16
C ASN A 62 2.57 -19.93 -6.44
N VAL A 63 3.48 -19.30 -7.18
CA VAL A 63 3.24 -17.97 -7.77
C VAL A 63 2.38 -18.17 -9.03
N PRO A 64 1.17 -17.60 -9.11
CA PRO A 64 0.35 -17.71 -10.31
C PRO A 64 1.05 -17.04 -11.49
N LEU A 65 1.01 -17.66 -12.67
CA LEU A 65 1.66 -17.14 -13.89
C LEU A 65 0.65 -16.70 -14.96
N ASP A 66 -0.64 -16.74 -14.62
CA ASP A 66 -1.78 -16.45 -15.49
C ASP A 66 -2.55 -15.19 -15.03
N ALA A 67 -3.76 -15.02 -15.53
CA ALA A 67 -4.65 -13.89 -15.23
C ALA A 67 -5.06 -13.75 -13.75
N SER A 68 -4.85 -14.77 -12.92
CA SER A 68 -5.06 -14.67 -11.46
C SER A 68 -3.93 -13.91 -10.74
N ASN A 69 -2.81 -13.64 -11.40
CA ASN A 69 -1.74 -12.81 -10.85
C ASN A 69 -2.08 -11.31 -10.98
N LEU A 70 -1.95 -10.54 -9.89
CA LEU A 70 -2.22 -9.09 -9.89
C LEU A 70 -1.32 -8.28 -10.84
N ILE A 71 -0.14 -8.79 -11.22
CA ILE A 71 0.68 -8.21 -12.31
C ILE A 71 -0.09 -8.26 -13.63
N TRP A 72 -0.78 -9.37 -13.92
CA TRP A 72 -1.59 -9.51 -15.12
C TRP A 72 -2.76 -8.53 -15.09
N THR A 73 -3.45 -8.43 -13.96
CA THR A 73 -4.52 -7.44 -13.75
C THR A 73 -4.03 -6.02 -13.99
N SER A 74 -2.84 -5.68 -13.47
CA SER A 74 -2.20 -4.36 -13.68
C SER A 74 -1.88 -4.09 -15.14
N ALA A 75 -1.31 -5.10 -15.82
CA ALA A 75 -0.93 -5.02 -17.22
C ALA A 75 -2.17 -4.84 -18.12
N ALA A 76 -3.22 -5.62 -17.90
CA ALA A 76 -4.47 -5.54 -18.64
C ALA A 76 -5.21 -4.21 -18.40
N ALA A 77 -5.32 -3.75 -17.14
CA ALA A 77 -5.96 -2.49 -16.81
C ALA A 77 -5.25 -1.30 -17.48
N LEU A 78 -3.92 -1.27 -17.44
CA LEU A 78 -3.13 -0.25 -18.12
C LEU A 78 -3.22 -0.35 -19.65
N TRP A 79 -3.19 -1.56 -20.21
CA TRP A 79 -3.32 -1.79 -21.65
C TRP A 79 -4.60 -1.18 -22.22
N THR A 80 -5.73 -1.47 -21.56
CA THR A 80 -7.04 -0.90 -21.91
C THR A 80 -7.05 0.62 -21.73
N ALA A 81 -6.51 1.13 -20.62
CA ALA A 81 -6.46 2.57 -20.35
C ALA A 81 -5.60 3.35 -21.35
N LEU A 82 -4.61 2.70 -21.97
CA LEU A 82 -3.80 3.25 -23.06
C LEU A 82 -4.47 3.14 -24.44
N GLY A 83 -5.73 2.69 -24.52
CA GLY A 83 -6.49 2.56 -25.76
C GLY A 83 -6.00 1.45 -26.68
N ARG A 84 -5.25 0.47 -26.16
CA ARG A 84 -4.72 -0.63 -26.96
C ARG A 84 -5.78 -1.71 -27.14
N ALA A 85 -5.89 -2.23 -28.36
CA ALA A 85 -6.90 -3.23 -28.71
C ALA A 85 -6.46 -4.67 -28.38
N GLY A 86 -7.44 -5.51 -28.04
CA GLY A 86 -7.26 -6.92 -27.74
C GLY A 86 -6.48 -7.18 -26.46
N ASP A 87 -6.05 -8.43 -26.29
CA ASP A 87 -5.34 -8.86 -25.08
C ASP A 87 -3.95 -8.22 -24.97
N VAL A 88 -3.50 -8.08 -23.73
CA VAL A 88 -2.15 -7.66 -23.39
C VAL A 88 -1.13 -8.61 -24.02
N ARG A 89 -0.10 -8.05 -24.63
CA ARG A 89 0.89 -8.78 -25.43
C ARG A 89 2.23 -8.05 -25.49
N ASP A 90 3.15 -8.66 -26.20
CA ASP A 90 4.47 -8.16 -26.55
C ASP A 90 5.33 -7.78 -25.34
N THR A 91 5.13 -8.45 -24.20
CA THR A 91 5.84 -8.16 -22.96
C THR A 91 5.99 -9.40 -22.09
N THR A 92 7.19 -9.60 -21.54
CA THR A 92 7.44 -10.59 -20.49
C THR A 92 7.79 -9.90 -19.17
N VAL A 93 7.20 -10.37 -18.08
CA VAL A 93 7.55 -9.95 -16.70
C VAL A 93 8.16 -11.13 -15.96
N ALA A 94 9.45 -11.05 -15.66
CA ALA A 94 10.13 -12.02 -14.82
C ALA A 94 10.19 -11.56 -13.37
N ILE A 95 9.87 -12.45 -12.43
CA ILE A 95 9.81 -12.20 -10.99
C ILE A 95 10.89 -13.01 -10.28
N ASP A 96 11.81 -12.33 -9.59
CA ASP A 96 12.64 -12.91 -8.54
C ASP A 96 11.95 -12.69 -7.18
N LYS A 97 11.27 -13.73 -6.69
CA LYS A 97 10.38 -13.68 -5.53
C LYS A 97 11.15 -13.98 -4.24
N LYS A 98 11.26 -12.98 -3.36
CA LYS A 98 11.87 -13.04 -2.03
C LYS A 98 10.88 -12.77 -0.91
N ILE A 99 9.78 -12.06 -1.17
CA ILE A 99 8.70 -11.84 -0.22
C ILE A 99 7.93 -13.16 -0.07
N PRO A 100 7.83 -13.73 1.15
CA PRO A 100 7.04 -14.93 1.38
C PRO A 100 5.58 -14.75 0.97
N LEU A 101 5.03 -15.76 0.30
CA LEU A 101 3.63 -15.80 -0.09
C LEU A 101 2.73 -15.76 1.15
N GLU A 102 1.61 -15.04 1.04
CA GLU A 102 0.53 -14.98 2.06
C GLU A 102 0.96 -14.59 3.49
N ALA A 103 2.16 -14.03 3.67
CA ALA A 103 2.69 -13.67 5.00
C ALA A 103 2.15 -12.33 5.56
N GLY A 104 1.08 -11.76 4.97
CA GLY A 104 0.57 -10.44 5.34
C GLY A 104 1.48 -9.25 4.95
N LEU A 105 2.55 -9.51 4.18
CA LEU A 105 3.57 -8.52 3.80
C LEU A 105 3.25 -7.73 2.52
N GLY A 106 2.09 -7.99 1.91
CA GLY A 106 1.62 -7.27 0.72
C GLY A 106 2.43 -7.55 -0.56
N GLY A 107 3.15 -8.67 -0.65
CA GLY A 107 4.03 -8.95 -1.79
C GLY A 107 3.34 -8.94 -3.16
N GLY A 108 2.14 -9.52 -3.28
CA GLY A 108 1.39 -9.49 -4.55
C GLY A 108 0.96 -8.08 -4.96
N SER A 109 0.51 -7.26 -4.01
CA SER A 109 0.14 -5.86 -4.27
C SER A 109 1.35 -4.98 -4.57
N ALA A 110 2.49 -5.24 -3.93
CA ALA A 110 3.76 -4.58 -4.22
C ALA A 110 4.22 -4.89 -5.66
N ASP A 111 4.16 -6.15 -6.06
CA ASP A 111 4.49 -6.59 -7.42
C ASP A 111 3.58 -5.94 -8.46
N ALA A 112 2.27 -5.91 -8.20
CA ALA A 112 1.28 -5.28 -9.06
C ALA A 112 1.57 -3.78 -9.27
N ALA A 113 1.81 -3.03 -8.18
CA ALA A 113 2.15 -1.61 -8.26
C ALA A 113 3.47 -1.36 -8.99
N ALA A 114 4.50 -2.17 -8.71
CA ALA A 114 5.79 -2.06 -9.37
C ALA A 114 5.70 -2.37 -10.87
N ALA A 115 4.95 -3.42 -11.25
CA ALA A 115 4.67 -3.75 -12.63
C ALA A 115 3.89 -2.64 -13.33
N LEU A 116 2.85 -2.09 -12.70
CA LEU A 116 2.06 -0.98 -13.26
C LEU A 116 2.93 0.22 -13.63
N VAL A 117 3.85 0.62 -12.74
CA VAL A 117 4.79 1.72 -13.00
C VAL A 117 5.82 1.37 -14.08
N ALA A 118 6.36 0.14 -14.07
CA ALA A 118 7.35 -0.29 -15.05
C ALA A 118 6.74 -0.38 -16.46
N LEU A 119 5.57 -1.01 -16.58
CA LEU A 119 4.84 -1.16 -17.84
C LEU A 119 4.39 0.19 -18.39
N ALA A 120 3.91 1.11 -17.54
CA ALA A 120 3.59 2.47 -17.96
C ALA A 120 4.76 3.16 -18.65
N ARG A 121 5.97 3.02 -18.09
CA ARG A 121 7.19 3.58 -18.70
C ARG A 121 7.58 2.86 -19.99
N LEU A 122 7.47 1.53 -20.01
CA LEU A 122 7.83 0.71 -21.17
C LEU A 122 6.90 0.99 -22.36
N TRP A 123 5.62 1.26 -22.09
CA TRP A 123 4.57 1.37 -23.09
C TRP A 123 4.30 2.80 -23.58
N GLY A 124 5.27 3.71 -23.44
CA GLY A 124 5.19 5.08 -23.96
C GLY A 124 4.88 6.16 -22.92
N GLY A 125 4.78 5.79 -21.64
CA GLY A 125 4.49 6.70 -20.54
C GLY A 125 3.00 6.80 -20.20
N ALA A 126 2.70 6.94 -18.92
CA ALA A 126 1.36 7.27 -18.42
C ALA A 126 1.49 8.19 -17.20
N PRO A 127 0.56 9.14 -16.99
CA PRO A 127 0.62 10.04 -15.85
C PRO A 127 0.37 9.28 -14.55
N MET A 128 1.02 9.72 -13.47
CA MET A 128 0.86 9.09 -12.15
C MET A 128 -0.60 9.15 -11.63
N THR A 129 -1.37 10.14 -12.06
CA THR A 129 -2.81 10.23 -11.75
C THR A 129 -3.59 9.03 -12.27
N LEU A 130 -3.38 8.65 -13.53
CA LEU A 130 -3.98 7.45 -14.12
C LEU A 130 -3.55 6.18 -13.38
N LEU A 131 -2.26 6.06 -13.03
CA LEU A 131 -1.79 4.88 -12.29
C LEU A 131 -2.44 4.77 -10.91
N ARG A 132 -2.65 5.91 -10.23
CA ARG A 132 -3.36 5.95 -8.94
C ARG A 132 -4.81 5.50 -9.11
N GLU A 133 -5.51 5.99 -10.12
CA GLU A 133 -6.89 5.57 -10.42
C GLU A 133 -6.97 4.06 -10.67
N LEU A 134 -6.16 3.53 -11.59
CA LEU A 134 -6.11 2.09 -11.88
C LEU A 134 -5.72 1.27 -10.65
N SER A 135 -4.79 1.74 -9.81
CA SER A 135 -4.37 0.99 -8.62
C SER A 135 -5.50 0.69 -7.66
N THR A 136 -6.52 1.56 -7.58
CA THR A 136 -7.67 1.36 -6.70
C THR A 136 -8.57 0.20 -7.11
N THR A 137 -8.58 -0.15 -8.40
CA THR A 137 -9.38 -1.25 -8.95
C THR A 137 -8.62 -2.57 -9.00
N ILE A 138 -7.28 -2.51 -9.02
CA ILE A 138 -6.41 -3.69 -9.04
C ILE A 138 -6.37 -4.39 -7.67
N GLY A 139 -6.30 -3.63 -6.58
CA GLY A 139 -6.33 -4.20 -5.24
C GLY A 139 -6.21 -3.16 -4.14
N ALA A 140 -6.80 -3.43 -2.98
CA ALA A 140 -6.95 -2.46 -1.90
C ALA A 140 -5.62 -1.84 -1.42
N ASP A 141 -4.54 -2.63 -1.35
CA ASP A 141 -3.22 -2.19 -0.89
C ASP A 141 -2.31 -1.67 -2.03
N VAL A 142 -2.68 -1.86 -3.30
CA VAL A 142 -1.85 -1.45 -4.46
C VAL A 142 -1.58 0.07 -4.48
N PRO A 143 -2.54 0.97 -4.19
CA PRO A 143 -2.29 2.40 -4.18
C PRO A 143 -1.21 2.83 -3.17
N PHE A 144 -1.10 2.13 -2.03
CA PHE A 144 -0.06 2.39 -1.04
C PHE A 144 1.34 2.20 -1.63
N PHE A 145 1.55 1.12 -2.40
CA PHE A 145 2.85 0.78 -2.99
C PHE A 145 3.30 1.71 -4.12
N LEU A 146 2.41 2.50 -4.72
CA LEU A 146 2.81 3.54 -5.68
C LEU A 146 3.59 4.69 -5.03
N SER A 147 3.42 4.89 -3.72
CA SER A 147 4.11 5.96 -2.98
C SER A 147 5.13 5.39 -1.98
N GLY A 148 4.80 4.28 -1.33
CA GLY A 148 5.64 3.64 -0.32
C GLY A 148 5.86 4.50 0.93
N GLY A 149 6.90 4.16 1.72
CA GLY A 149 7.22 4.86 2.96
C GLY A 149 6.27 4.50 4.10
N THR A 150 5.95 5.49 4.93
CA THR A 150 4.97 5.36 6.02
C THR A 150 3.67 6.04 5.63
N ALA A 151 2.54 5.34 5.81
CA ALA A 151 1.22 5.89 5.53
C ALA A 151 0.20 5.47 6.58
N LEU A 152 -0.68 6.39 6.95
CA LEU A 152 -1.93 6.08 7.61
C LEU A 152 -2.93 5.59 6.56
N GLY A 153 -3.44 4.39 6.77
CA GLY A 153 -4.56 3.81 6.06
C GLY A 153 -5.86 3.97 6.80
N LEU A 154 -6.87 4.44 6.09
CA LEU A 154 -8.24 4.52 6.56
C LEU A 154 -9.13 3.77 5.57
N VAL A 155 -9.85 2.78 6.08
CA VAL A 155 -10.97 2.14 5.37
C VAL A 155 -12.23 2.66 6.06
N PRO A 156 -12.87 3.70 5.51
CA PRO A 156 -14.01 4.34 6.14
C PRO A 156 -15.23 3.42 6.18
N ARG A 157 -16.17 3.82 7.04
CA ARG A 157 -17.44 3.12 7.26
C ARG A 157 -18.40 3.27 6.08
N ASP A 158 -18.41 4.43 5.45
CA ASP A 158 -19.09 4.65 4.17
C ASP A 158 -18.16 4.23 3.01
N ARG A 159 -18.73 3.90 1.85
CA ARG A 159 -18.03 3.25 0.73
C ARG A 159 -16.97 4.13 0.00
N SER A 160 -16.47 5.18 0.62
CA SER A 160 -15.63 6.20 -0.03
C SER A 160 -14.15 5.83 -0.11
N SER A 161 -13.81 4.71 -0.75
CA SER A 161 -12.43 4.31 -1.10
C SER A 161 -11.45 4.15 0.09
N SER A 162 -10.35 3.42 -0.11
CA SER A 162 -9.26 3.42 0.88
C SER A 162 -8.49 4.73 0.75
N LEU A 163 -8.44 5.53 1.83
CA LEU A 163 -7.69 6.78 1.87
C LEU A 163 -6.33 6.53 2.53
N TRP A 164 -5.26 6.88 1.80
CA TRP A 164 -3.88 6.79 2.27
C TRP A 164 -3.33 8.19 2.53
N ARG A 165 -2.93 8.48 3.78
CA ARG A 165 -2.22 9.71 4.16
C ARG A 165 -0.76 9.39 4.48
N PHE A 166 0.16 9.82 3.60
CA PHE A 166 1.59 9.57 3.75
C PHE A 166 2.23 10.54 4.75
N HIS A 167 3.04 10.03 5.68
CA HIS A 167 3.91 10.82 6.55
C HIS A 167 5.36 10.44 6.25
N GLY A 168 6.16 11.39 5.78
CA GLY A 168 7.51 11.18 5.25
C GLY A 168 8.59 10.84 6.29
N ARG A 169 8.52 9.67 6.94
CA ARG A 169 9.62 9.13 7.75
C ARG A 169 9.87 7.66 7.40
N SER A 170 11.12 7.32 7.15
CA SER A 170 11.59 5.98 6.82
C SER A 170 11.87 5.19 8.10
N VAL A 171 11.19 4.07 8.34
CA VAL A 171 11.54 3.13 9.43
C VAL A 171 12.41 2.01 8.88
N ARG A 172 13.57 1.76 9.50
CA ARG A 172 14.46 0.62 9.20
C ARG A 172 14.04 -0.57 10.06
N VAL A 173 13.64 -1.68 9.45
CA VAL A 173 13.32 -2.94 10.15
C VAL A 173 14.56 -3.82 10.23
N VAL A 174 15.01 -4.14 11.45
CA VAL A 174 16.12 -5.06 11.70
C VAL A 174 15.56 -6.46 11.95
N ARG A 175 15.92 -7.42 11.08
CA ARG A 175 15.57 -8.83 11.23
C ARG A 175 16.35 -9.44 12.40
N ARG A 176 15.71 -9.72 13.54
CA ARG A 176 16.27 -10.64 14.55
C ARG A 176 15.99 -12.09 14.12
N ARG A 177 17.04 -12.91 14.02
CA ARG A 177 16.89 -14.37 13.83
C ARG A 177 16.16 -14.97 15.06
N PRO A 178 15.25 -15.94 14.89
CA PRO A 178 14.68 -16.64 16.02
C PRO A 178 15.78 -17.44 16.73
N ARG A 179 15.91 -17.29 18.05
CA ARG A 179 16.64 -18.26 18.87
C ARG A 179 15.82 -19.55 18.89
N ARG A 180 16.46 -20.69 18.63
CA ARG A 180 15.84 -22.02 18.70
C ARG A 180 15.27 -22.23 20.11
N GLY A 181 13.96 -22.48 20.18
CA GLY A 181 13.24 -22.81 21.41
C GLY A 181 11.78 -23.15 21.09
N SER A 182 11.43 -24.43 21.24
CA SER A 182 10.12 -25.09 21.17
C SER A 182 8.86 -24.21 21.02
N ALA A 183 8.13 -24.42 19.92
CA ALA A 183 6.78 -23.92 19.72
C ALA A 183 5.78 -24.77 20.52
N ARG A 184 5.28 -24.24 21.63
CA ARG A 184 3.96 -24.57 22.18
C ARG A 184 3.28 -23.28 22.63
N GLY A 185 2.12 -23.02 22.04
CA GLY A 185 1.05 -22.11 22.50
C GLY A 185 1.47 -20.77 23.12
N ALA A 186 1.48 -19.71 22.33
CA ALA A 186 1.37 -18.35 22.85
C ALA A 186 0.31 -17.59 22.06
N ARG A 187 -0.96 -17.67 22.52
CA ARG A 187 -1.93 -16.61 22.29
C ARG A 187 -1.42 -15.40 23.10
N ALA A 188 -0.97 -14.35 22.41
CA ALA A 188 -0.67 -13.10 23.08
C ALA A 188 -1.99 -12.42 23.46
N ALA A 189 -2.45 -12.67 24.69
CA ALA A 189 -3.47 -11.84 25.32
C ALA A 189 -2.82 -10.50 25.65
N VAL A 190 -3.21 -9.43 24.95
CA VAL A 190 -2.88 -8.06 25.31
C VAL A 190 -4.04 -7.55 26.17
N ALA A 191 -3.86 -7.56 27.49
CA ALA A 191 -4.77 -6.84 28.38
C ALA A 191 -4.51 -5.32 28.26
N PRO A 192 -5.55 -4.47 28.16
CA PRO A 192 -5.36 -3.04 28.18
C PRO A 192 -4.83 -2.60 29.55
N ARG A 193 -3.70 -1.87 29.57
CA ARG A 193 -3.29 -1.12 30.75
C ARG A 193 -4.10 0.18 30.83
N PRO A 194 -4.63 0.57 32.00
CA PRO A 194 -5.30 1.85 32.14
C PRO A 194 -4.29 2.99 31.96
N VAL A 195 -4.71 4.01 31.22
CA VAL A 195 -3.97 5.27 31.06
C VAL A 195 -4.17 6.07 32.35
N ALA A 196 -3.07 6.47 33.00
CA ALA A 196 -3.12 7.37 34.14
C ALA A 196 -3.55 8.77 33.69
N GLU A 197 -4.57 9.33 34.35
CA GLU A 197 -4.99 10.72 34.17
C GLU A 197 -3.87 11.69 34.61
N PRO A 198 -3.66 12.82 33.90
CA PRO A 198 -2.74 13.84 34.37
C PRO A 198 -3.32 14.53 35.61
N ARG A 199 -2.54 14.53 36.69
CA ARG A 199 -2.83 15.27 37.92
C ARG A 199 -2.92 16.76 37.60
N GLY A 200 -4.01 17.39 38.07
CA GLY A 200 -4.25 18.81 37.95
C GLY A 200 -3.15 19.63 38.64
N ALA A 201 -2.69 20.67 37.94
CA ALA A 201 -2.02 21.78 38.56
C ALA A 201 -3.09 22.82 38.90
N ASP A 202 -3.21 23.11 40.20
CA ASP A 202 -3.86 24.30 40.74
C ASP A 202 -3.33 25.55 40.03
N ASP A 203 -4.24 26.37 39.51
CA ASP A 203 -3.96 27.79 39.36
C ASP A 203 -5.18 28.59 39.83
N GLN A 204 -5.15 28.94 41.11
CA GLN A 204 -6.00 29.97 41.69
C GLN A 204 -5.47 31.32 41.21
N ARG A 205 -6.25 32.04 40.39
CA ARG A 205 -6.40 33.51 40.54
C ARG A 205 -7.59 34.06 39.74
N SER A 206 -8.51 34.61 40.53
CA SER A 206 -9.30 35.83 40.30
C SER A 206 -10.24 35.92 39.09
N ARG A 207 -11.53 35.75 39.41
CA ARG A 207 -12.68 36.32 38.70
C ARG A 207 -12.66 37.86 38.78
N ALA A 208 -12.87 38.52 37.64
CA ALA A 208 -13.46 39.86 37.58
C ALA A 208 -14.24 40.05 36.26
N ALA A 209 -15.57 39.97 36.40
CA ALA A 209 -16.65 40.65 35.69
C ALA A 209 -16.51 41.16 34.23
N CYS A 210 -17.45 40.67 33.41
CA CYS A 210 -18.35 41.40 32.49
C CYS A 210 -17.89 42.72 31.84
N ARG A 211 -17.85 42.72 30.49
CA ARG A 211 -18.63 43.62 29.62
C ARG A 211 -18.55 43.19 28.14
N PRO A 212 -19.63 43.28 27.34
CA PRO A 212 -19.60 43.03 25.90
C PRO A 212 -19.07 44.26 25.15
N ALA A 213 -18.28 44.03 24.10
CA ALA A 213 -17.83 45.06 23.16
C ALA A 213 -18.89 45.33 22.08
N PRO A 214 -19.05 46.58 21.59
CA PRO A 214 -20.09 46.94 20.65
C PRO A 214 -19.71 46.57 19.21
N SER A 215 -20.75 46.25 18.45
CA SER A 215 -20.77 46.12 16.99
C SER A 215 -20.35 47.44 16.32
N GLY A 216 -19.36 47.36 15.43
CA GLY A 216 -18.96 48.44 14.54
C GLY A 216 -18.77 47.90 13.12
N ASP A 217 -19.77 48.15 12.28
CA ASP A 217 -19.63 48.22 10.83
C ASP A 217 -18.69 49.37 10.46
N LEU A 218 -17.88 49.18 9.42
CA LEU A 218 -17.83 50.03 8.21
C LEU A 218 -16.59 49.69 7.37
N ARG A 219 -16.85 49.22 6.15
CA ARG A 219 -16.06 49.58 4.96
C ARG A 219 -16.49 50.97 4.48
N PRO A 220 -15.77 51.64 3.57
CA PRO A 220 -14.46 51.32 3.01
C PRO A 220 -13.32 52.19 3.54
#